data_AF-A0AA38IJB3-F1
#
_entry.id   AF-A0AA38IJB3-F1
#
_cell.length_a   1.000
_cell.length_b   1.000
_cell.length_c   1.000
_cell.angle_alpha   90.00
_cell.angle_beta   90.00
_cell.angle_gamma   90.00
#
_symmetry.space_group_name_H-M   'P 1'
#
loop_
_entity.id
_entity.type
_entity.pdbx_description
1 polymer ?
#
loop_
_entity_poly.entity_id
_entity_poly.type
_entity_poly.pdbx_seq_one_letter_code
_entity_poly.pdbx_strand_id
1 'polypeptide(L)'
;MEPDLINMFIRVCGSEYPLKISYRYYQVYAVDGKIRRYDYGEERNLLLYGDKEPTQYPLENIKVPVYIIHGENDNIECKRRRETWERWENAERERVGRGREEGEEREENIKRQGQRERARWAVKNRGEKGGTGRKKED
;
A
#
# COMPACT_ATOMS: atom_id res chain seq x y z
N MET A 1 8.75 -21.38 -27.83
CA MET A 1 7.32 -21.66 -27.98
C MET A 1 7.19 -22.93 -28.79
N GLU A 2 6.33 -23.85 -28.35
CA GLU A 2 5.96 -25.00 -29.16
C GLU A 2 5.11 -24.51 -30.36
N PRO A 3 5.37 -24.96 -31.60
CA PRO A 3 4.73 -24.43 -32.80
C PRO A 3 3.20 -24.52 -32.78
N ASP A 4 2.65 -25.54 -32.13
CA ASP A 4 1.20 -25.78 -32.06
C ASP A 4 0.46 -24.76 -31.19
N LEU A 5 1.15 -24.21 -30.18
CA LEU A 5 0.59 -23.14 -29.35
C LEU A 5 0.42 -21.85 -30.15
N ILE A 6 1.28 -21.59 -31.14
CA ILE A 6 1.25 -20.35 -31.93
C ILE A 6 -0.07 -20.24 -32.71
N ASN A 7 -0.52 -21.31 -33.35
CA ASN A 7 -1.78 -21.33 -34.09
C ASN A 7 -2.99 -21.15 -33.15
N MET A 8 -2.92 -21.72 -31.94
CA MET A 8 -3.93 -21.49 -30.91
C MET A 8 -3.95 -20.01 -30.49
N PHE A 9 -2.79 -19.43 -30.19
CA PHE A 9 -2.67 -18.03 -29.77
C PHE A 9 -3.17 -17.05 -30.83
N ILE A 10 -2.84 -17.24 -32.10
CA ILE A 10 -3.30 -16.34 -33.17
C ILE A 10 -4.83 -16.38 -33.31
N ARG A 11 -5.45 -17.56 -33.13
CA ARG A 11 -6.91 -17.71 -33.23
C ARG A 11 -7.66 -17.12 -32.03
N VAL A 12 -7.07 -17.19 -30.85
CA VAL A 12 -7.72 -16.76 -29.60
C VAL A 12 -7.37 -15.30 -29.26
N CYS A 13 -6.11 -14.91 -29.42
CA CYS A 13 -5.59 -13.58 -29.12
C CYS A 13 -5.69 -12.68 -30.35
N GLY A 14 -6.90 -12.18 -30.60
CA GLY A 14 -7.20 -11.27 -31.70
C GLY A 14 -8.64 -10.77 -31.69
N SER A 15 -9.29 -10.76 -30.51
CA SER A 15 -10.67 -10.32 -30.38
C SER A 15 -10.82 -8.87 -30.84
N GLU A 16 -11.81 -8.62 -31.68
CA GLU A 16 -12.10 -7.27 -32.20
C GLU A 16 -12.50 -6.35 -31.05
N TYR A 17 -11.87 -5.17 -30.99
CA TYR A 17 -12.27 -4.09 -30.09
C TYR A 17 -12.67 -2.86 -30.90
N PRO A 18 -13.67 -2.09 -30.44
CA PRO A 18 -14.06 -0.86 -31.13
C PRO A 18 -12.90 0.14 -31.22
N LEU A 19 -12.80 0.87 -32.34
CA LEU A 19 -11.78 1.91 -32.58
C LEU A 19 -11.66 2.93 -31.44
N LYS A 20 -12.77 3.19 -30.76
CA LYS A 20 -12.81 4.06 -29.58
C LYS A 20 -11.90 3.59 -28.45
N ILE A 21 -11.76 2.29 -28.25
CA ILE A 21 -10.85 1.71 -27.24
C ILE A 21 -9.40 1.99 -27.63
N SER A 22 -9.05 1.78 -28.89
CA SER A 22 -7.71 2.11 -29.40
C SER A 22 -7.38 3.59 -29.26
N TYR A 23 -8.34 4.47 -29.59
CA TYR A 23 -8.16 5.92 -29.43
C TYR A 23 -8.04 6.31 -27.95
N ARG A 24 -8.77 5.65 -27.03
CA ARG A 24 -8.60 5.83 -25.58
C ARG A 24 -7.16 5.55 -25.16
N TYR A 25 -6.58 4.44 -25.62
CA TYR A 25 -5.18 4.11 -25.31
C TYR A 25 -4.21 5.14 -25.86
N TYR A 26 -4.46 5.64 -27.07
CA TYR A 26 -3.68 6.73 -27.63
C TYR A 26 -3.76 8.00 -26.77
N GLN A 27 -4.94 8.40 -26.29
CA GLN A 27 -5.10 9.56 -25.39
C GLN A 27 -4.26 9.41 -24.11
N VAL A 28 -4.28 8.24 -23.49
CA VAL A 28 -3.47 7.96 -22.29
C VAL A 28 -1.98 8.00 -22.60
N TYR A 29 -1.55 7.38 -23.70
CA TYR A 29 -0.12 7.28 -24.04
C TYR A 29 0.49 8.59 -24.54
N ALA A 30 -0.22 9.33 -25.39
CA ALA A 30 0.30 10.47 -26.12
C ALA A 30 0.12 11.82 -25.41
N VAL A 31 -0.91 11.97 -24.57
CA VAL A 31 -1.31 13.30 -24.05
C VAL A 31 -0.87 13.52 -22.60
N ASP A 32 -1.36 12.72 -21.65
CA ASP A 32 -1.18 13.04 -20.23
C ASP A 32 -0.59 11.91 -19.36
N GLY A 33 -0.63 10.66 -19.82
CA GLY A 33 -0.24 9.50 -19.01
C GLY A 33 -1.16 9.23 -17.82
N LYS A 34 -2.33 9.89 -17.73
CA LYS A 34 -3.27 9.75 -16.61
C LYS A 34 -4.30 8.68 -16.92
N ILE A 35 -4.64 7.90 -15.91
CA ILE A 35 -5.71 6.90 -16.00
C ILE A 35 -7.04 7.60 -15.74
N ARG A 36 -7.68 8.08 -16.81
CA ARG A 36 -8.93 8.86 -16.76
C ARG A 36 -9.97 8.37 -17.75
N ARG A 37 -11.19 8.93 -17.68
CA ARG A 37 -12.27 8.66 -18.64
C ARG A 37 -11.87 9.09 -20.06
N TYR A 38 -12.54 8.51 -21.06
CA TYR A 38 -12.33 8.89 -22.46
C TYR A 38 -12.67 10.37 -22.67
N ASP A 39 -11.77 11.09 -23.34
CA ASP A 39 -11.94 12.52 -23.61
C ASP A 39 -12.69 12.72 -24.93
N TYR A 40 -13.88 13.30 -24.88
CA TYR A 40 -14.67 13.64 -26.05
C TYR A 40 -14.50 15.09 -26.51
N GLY A 41 -13.66 15.88 -25.82
CA GLY A 41 -13.59 17.34 -25.95
C GLY A 41 -14.50 18.08 -24.97
N GLU A 42 -14.21 19.35 -24.70
CA GLU A 42 -14.81 20.13 -23.59
C GLU A 42 -16.34 20.13 -23.58
N GLU A 43 -16.97 20.43 -24.73
CA GLU A 43 -18.43 20.55 -24.84
C GLU A 43 -19.13 19.22 -24.54
N ARG A 44 -18.61 18.13 -25.12
CA ARG A 44 -19.20 16.80 -24.98
C ARG A 44 -18.86 16.15 -23.65
N ASN A 45 -17.71 16.47 -23.06
CA ASN A 45 -17.38 16.08 -21.70
C ASN A 45 -18.30 16.77 -20.70
N LEU A 46 -18.57 18.07 -20.87
CA LEU A 46 -19.48 18.79 -19.99
C LEU A 46 -20.88 18.18 -20.03
N LEU A 47 -21.37 17.81 -21.22
CA LEU A 47 -22.66 17.14 -21.39
C LEU A 47 -22.70 15.74 -20.75
N LEU A 48 -21.64 14.94 -20.92
CA LEU A 48 -21.62 13.52 -20.53
C LEU A 48 -21.17 13.29 -19.09
N TYR A 49 -20.27 14.13 -18.59
CA TYR A 49 -19.60 13.96 -17.30
C TYR A 49 -19.90 15.09 -16.33
N GLY A 50 -20.42 16.23 -16.79
CA GLY A 50 -20.65 17.42 -15.96
C GLY A 50 -19.41 18.32 -15.80
N ASP A 51 -18.27 17.92 -16.37
CA ASP A 51 -17.01 18.64 -16.30
C ASP A 51 -16.37 18.75 -17.69
N LYS A 52 -15.64 19.84 -17.94
CA LYS A 52 -14.91 20.06 -19.20
C LYS A 52 -13.75 19.07 -19.37
N GLU A 53 -13.07 18.76 -18.27
CA GLU A 53 -12.01 17.76 -18.23
C GLU A 53 -12.55 16.40 -17.78
N PRO A 54 -12.14 15.29 -18.42
CA PRO A 54 -12.57 13.97 -18.00
C PRO A 54 -11.92 13.59 -16.66
N THR A 55 -12.75 13.15 -15.73
CA THR A 55 -12.35 12.76 -14.37
C THR A 55 -11.35 11.60 -14.37
N GLN A 56 -10.34 11.71 -13.51
CA GLN A 56 -9.35 10.65 -13.26
C GLN A 56 -9.95 9.54 -12.40
N TYR A 57 -9.54 8.28 -12.66
CA TYR A 57 -9.89 7.17 -11.81
C TYR A 57 -8.97 7.16 -10.57
N PRO A 58 -9.52 7.28 -9.34
CA PRO A 58 -8.72 7.27 -8.11
C PRO A 58 -8.29 5.84 -7.80
N LEU A 59 -7.01 5.52 -8.08
CA LEU A 59 -6.46 4.20 -7.81
C LEU A 59 -6.34 3.92 -6.31
N GLU A 60 -6.27 4.99 -5.50
CA GLU A 60 -6.23 4.96 -4.03
C GLU A 60 -7.52 4.37 -3.44
N ASN A 61 -8.62 4.38 -4.20
CA ASN A 61 -9.90 3.82 -3.77
C ASN A 61 -10.00 2.31 -3.99
N ILE A 62 -8.99 1.67 -4.60
CA ILE A 62 -8.94 0.22 -4.78
C ILE A 62 -8.60 -0.42 -3.44
N LYS A 63 -9.61 -0.99 -2.77
CA LYS A 63 -9.47 -1.64 -1.44
C LYS A 63 -9.21 -3.14 -1.50
N VAL A 64 -9.37 -3.74 -2.67
CA VAL A 64 -9.12 -5.17 -2.86
C VAL A 64 -7.61 -5.42 -2.88
N PRO A 65 -7.11 -6.51 -2.28
CA PRO A 65 -5.70 -6.89 -2.43
C PRO A 65 -5.37 -7.14 -3.90
N VAL A 66 -4.34 -6.44 -4.41
CA VAL A 66 -3.89 -6.57 -5.81
C VAL A 66 -2.43 -7.02 -5.82
N TYR A 67 -2.15 -8.08 -6.56
CA TYR A 67 -0.78 -8.48 -6.90
C TYR A 67 -0.45 -7.94 -8.29
N ILE A 68 0.69 -7.26 -8.41
CA ILE A 68 1.18 -6.70 -9.67
C ILE A 68 2.44 -7.47 -10.06
N ILE A 69 2.45 -8.05 -11.25
CA ILE A 69 3.60 -8.76 -11.82
C ILE A 69 3.96 -8.03 -13.12
N HIS A 70 5.19 -7.57 -13.23
CA HIS A 70 5.69 -6.87 -14.41
C HIS A 70 7.02 -7.47 -14.87
N GLY A 71 7.32 -7.36 -16.17
CA GLY A 71 8.58 -7.81 -16.75
C GLY A 71 9.49 -6.63 -17.05
N GLU A 72 10.79 -6.75 -16.79
CA GLU A 72 11.77 -5.69 -17.11
C GLU A 72 11.82 -5.34 -18.60
N ASN A 73 11.52 -6.32 -19.46
CA ASN A 73 11.55 -6.20 -20.91
C ASN A 73 10.15 -6.04 -21.54
N ASP A 74 9.16 -5.59 -20.76
CA ASP A 74 7.84 -5.26 -21.28
C ASP A 74 7.85 -3.86 -21.90
N ASN A 75 7.62 -3.80 -23.22
CA ASN A 75 7.66 -2.57 -24.00
C ASN A 75 6.34 -1.78 -23.98
N ILE A 76 5.26 -2.41 -23.50
CA ILE A 76 3.93 -1.79 -23.42
C ILE A 76 3.79 -1.06 -22.07
N GLU A 77 4.54 -1.49 -21.06
CA GLU A 77 4.68 -0.74 -19.83
C GLU A 77 5.39 0.59 -20.09
N CYS A 78 4.66 1.68 -19.88
CA CYS A 78 5.21 3.03 -20.01
C CYS A 78 6.35 3.23 -18.99
N LYS A 79 7.61 3.27 -19.47
CA LYS A 79 8.83 3.49 -18.69
C LYS A 79 8.80 4.73 -17.79
N ARG A 80 7.92 5.71 -18.07
CA ARG A 80 7.70 6.92 -17.26
C ARG A 80 7.17 6.61 -15.84
N ARG A 81 6.81 5.36 -15.55
CA ARG A 81 6.30 4.89 -14.24
C ARG A 81 7.39 4.54 -13.22
N ARG A 82 8.66 4.39 -13.63
CA ARG A 82 9.75 3.96 -12.75
C ARG A 82 9.95 4.92 -11.55
N GLU A 83 9.83 6.22 -11.77
CA GLU A 83 9.96 7.26 -10.74
C GLU A 83 8.80 7.24 -9.72
N THR A 84 7.59 6.89 -10.17
CA THR A 84 6.41 6.77 -9.30
C THR A 84 6.50 5.51 -8.43
N TRP A 85 7.08 4.43 -8.97
CA TRP A 85 7.31 3.18 -8.27
C TRP A 85 8.41 3.29 -7.21
N GLU A 86 9.56 3.88 -7.53
CA GLU A 86 10.63 4.12 -6.56
C GLU A 86 10.13 4.99 -5.40
N ARG A 87 9.26 5.96 -5.69
CA ARG A 87 8.63 6.80 -4.68
C ARG A 87 7.65 6.02 -3.78
N TRP A 88 6.86 5.11 -4.35
CA TRP A 88 5.94 4.26 -3.59
C TRP A 88 6.67 3.20 -2.74
N GLU A 89 7.69 2.53 -3.29
CA GLU A 89 8.49 1.55 -2.54
C GLU A 89 9.23 2.19 -1.37
N ASN A 90 9.82 3.38 -1.58
CA ASN A 90 10.48 4.11 -0.51
C ASN A 90 9.49 4.56 0.57
N ALA A 91 8.30 5.03 0.18
CA ALA A 91 7.25 5.42 1.13
C ALA A 91 6.73 4.22 1.96
N GLU A 92 6.61 3.04 1.36
CA GLU A 92 6.18 1.83 2.08
C GLU A 92 7.27 1.30 3.01
N ARG A 93 8.55 1.34 2.58
CA ARG A 93 9.70 0.99 3.42
C ARG A 93 9.82 1.91 4.63
N GLU A 94 9.54 3.20 4.47
CA GLU A 94 9.47 4.17 5.58
C GLU A 94 8.30 3.90 6.53
N ARG A 95 7.11 3.53 6.03
CA ARG A 95 5.95 3.18 6.87
C ARG A 95 6.22 1.94 7.71
N VAL A 96 6.78 0.90 7.11
CA VAL A 96 7.14 -0.33 7.81
C VAL A 96 8.27 -0.09 8.82
N GLY A 97 9.26 0.73 8.45
CA GLY A 97 10.35 1.14 9.36
C GLY A 97 9.83 1.88 10.59
N ARG A 98 8.98 2.89 10.38
CA ARG A 98 8.39 3.70 11.46
C ARG A 98 7.51 2.86 12.39
N GLY A 99 6.71 1.93 11.84
CA GLY A 99 5.90 1.01 12.64
C GLY A 99 6.75 0.04 13.50
N ARG A 100 7.96 -0.31 13.05
CA ARG A 100 8.90 -1.14 13.79
C ARG A 100 9.56 -0.39 14.94
N GLU A 101 10.01 0.83 14.70
CA GLU A 101 10.59 1.70 15.74
C GLU A 101 9.56 2.04 16.84
N GLU A 102 8.32 2.36 16.46
CA GLU A 102 7.22 2.59 17.40
C GLU A 102 6.87 1.33 18.23
N GLY A 103 7.01 0.14 17.63
CA GLY A 103 6.82 -1.13 18.32
C GLY A 103 7.92 -1.42 19.35
N GLU A 104 9.18 -1.21 18.96
CA GLU A 104 10.35 -1.40 19.83
C GLU A 104 10.34 -0.40 21.01
N GLU A 105 9.98 0.86 20.78
CA GLU A 105 9.85 1.89 21.82
C GLU A 105 8.72 1.57 22.81
N ARG A 106 7.57 1.08 22.31
CA ARG A 106 6.46 0.63 23.16
C ARG A 106 6.87 -0.53 24.06
N GLU A 107 7.60 -1.52 23.54
CA GLU A 107 8.10 -2.63 24.35
C GLU A 107 9.10 -2.18 25.42
N GLU A 108 10.03 -1.28 25.09
CA GLU A 108 10.95 -0.71 26.07
C GLU A 108 10.22 0.05 27.17
N ASN A 109 9.20 0.84 26.82
CA ASN A 109 8.45 1.62 27.79
C ASN A 109 7.66 0.70 28.76
N ILE A 110 7.07 -0.39 28.25
CA ILE A 110 6.41 -1.42 29.08
C ILE A 110 7.41 -2.09 30.03
N LYS A 111 8.61 -2.46 29.54
CA LYS A 111 9.67 -3.05 30.37
C LYS A 111 10.11 -2.08 31.48
N ARG A 112 10.31 -0.80 31.16
CA ARG A 112 10.66 0.26 32.12
C ARG A 112 9.56 0.49 33.16
N GLN A 113 8.29 0.51 32.75
CA GLN A 113 7.16 0.61 33.68
C GLN A 113 7.09 -0.59 34.62
N GLY A 114 7.22 -1.82 34.10
CA GLY A 114 7.23 -3.03 34.92
C GLY A 114 8.40 -3.09 35.92
N GLN A 115 9.58 -2.55 35.57
CA GLN A 115 10.70 -2.41 36.50
C GLN A 115 10.43 -1.38 37.60
N ARG A 116 9.84 -0.23 37.26
CA ARG A 116 9.42 0.80 38.23
C ARG A 116 8.39 0.26 39.22
N GLU A 117 7.42 -0.52 38.74
CA GLU A 117 6.40 -1.14 39.59
C GLU A 117 6.99 -2.19 40.54
N ARG A 118 7.90 -3.04 40.04
CA ARG A 118 8.65 -3.99 40.87
C ARG A 118 9.50 -3.31 41.93
N ALA A 119 10.19 -2.22 41.58
CA ALA A 119 10.95 -1.42 42.54
C ALA A 119 10.05 -0.78 43.61
N ARG A 120 8.91 -0.20 43.21
CA ARG A 120 7.90 0.34 44.13
C ARG A 120 7.35 -0.73 45.08
N TRP A 121 7.03 -1.91 44.56
CA TRP A 121 6.56 -3.04 45.37
C TRP A 121 7.65 -3.51 46.37
N ALA A 122 8.91 -3.61 45.94
CA ALA A 122 10.02 -4.01 46.80
C ALA A 122 10.33 -3.02 47.93
N VAL A 123 10.07 -1.72 47.73
CA VAL A 123 10.17 -0.70 48.79
C VAL A 123 9.02 -0.83 49.78
N LYS A 124 7.78 -0.99 49.29
CA LYS A 124 6.59 -1.14 50.13
C LYS A 124 6.67 -2.35 51.08
N ASN A 125 7.16 -3.49 50.59
CA ASN A 125 7.27 -4.73 51.37
C ASN A 125 8.54 -4.81 52.24
N ARG A 126 9.45 -3.82 52.16
CA ARG A 126 10.67 -3.78 53.00
C ARG A 126 10.39 -3.30 54.43
N GLY A 127 9.27 -2.59 54.65
CA GLY A 127 8.87 -2.09 55.97
C GLY A 127 8.13 -3.11 56.86
N GLU A 128 7.63 -4.21 56.31
CA GLU A 128 6.76 -5.14 57.05
C GLU A 128 7.51 -6.29 57.76
N LYS A 129 8.79 -6.52 57.46
CA LYS A 129 9.58 -7.63 58.05
C LYS A 129 10.30 -7.30 59.36
N GLY A 130 9.97 -6.19 60.03
CA GLY A 130 10.69 -5.70 61.21
C GLY A 130 9.98 -5.84 62.56
N GLY A 131 8.79 -6.46 62.64
CA GLY A 131 8.06 -6.50 63.90
C GLY A 131 7.22 -7.75 64.10
N THR A 132 7.47 -8.42 65.22
CA THR A 132 6.56 -9.32 65.98
C THR A 132 6.98 -10.78 66.01
N GLY A 133 7.69 -11.13 67.08
CA GLY A 133 7.96 -12.50 67.51
C GLY A 133 8.15 -12.56 69.03
N ARG A 134 7.10 -12.25 69.80
CA ARG A 134 7.07 -12.48 71.26
C ARG A 134 6.22 -13.73 71.51
N LYS A 135 6.89 -14.89 71.60
CA LYS A 135 6.27 -16.13 72.09
C LYS A 135 6.01 -15.99 73.59
N LYS A 136 4.79 -16.27 74.04
CA LYS A 136 4.48 -16.69 75.40
C LYS A 136 4.42 -18.21 75.39
N GLU A 137 5.20 -18.85 76.24
CA GLU A 137 5.11 -20.27 76.55
C GLU A 137 4.45 -20.40 77.93
N ASP A 138 3.48 -21.31 78.01
CA ASP A 138 2.93 -21.90 79.24
C ASP A 138 3.81 -23.07 79.70
#